data_AF-A0A8H7GU81-F1
#
_entry.id   AF-A0A8H7GU81-F1
#
_cell.length_a   1.000
_cell.length_b   1.000
_cell.length_c   1.000
_cell.angle_alpha   90.00
_cell.angle_beta   90.00
_cell.angle_gamma   90.00
#
_symmetry.space_group_name_H-M   'P 1'
#
loop_
_entity.id
_entity.type
_entity.pdbx_description
1 polymer ?
#
loop_
_entity_poly.entity_id
_entity_poly.type
_entity_poly.pdbx_seq_one_letter_code
_entity_poly.pdbx_strand_id
1 'polypeptide(L)'
;MAINKLNVHLDHAAAVGSKQLLAVGLASYIYELTETEGQIETDQIPVYDGPGSDLLEATKTLADVRNDSPIAAECFMQNWHELGGTVVAGKAVIMAPSMITDVLHTIISLMIADDMSSFELDGMAAGAAEQNPLFTRDLISTVAHKFSNSANGTFTLDKERVAKWFGYETLRNQKIALSEKELLLEWKASLPPFYNASLDLKLLLGNYCRPNTGKIRYLRAESLSSDLHTRIKEMFQIVKEWDYDEFLPFVRGFVPSSKKPDAVILKYARKKRVGKKFVVCPR
;
A
#
# COMPACT_ATOMS: atom_id res chain seq x y z
N MET A 1 29.83 -33.70 -27.67
CA MET A 1 29.71 -33.34 -29.10
C MET A 1 28.43 -32.53 -29.27
N ALA A 2 28.52 -31.24 -29.57
CA ALA A 2 27.35 -30.39 -29.81
C ALA A 2 26.88 -30.60 -31.26
N ILE A 3 25.61 -31.01 -31.43
CA ILE A 3 24.99 -31.27 -32.73
C ILE A 3 24.53 -29.93 -33.33
N ASN A 4 25.11 -29.53 -34.46
CA ASN A 4 24.68 -28.38 -35.23
C ASN A 4 23.35 -28.69 -35.93
N LYS A 5 22.22 -28.38 -35.28
CA LYS A 5 20.87 -28.64 -35.81
C LYS A 5 20.49 -27.80 -37.02
N LEU A 6 21.21 -26.71 -37.32
CA LEU A 6 20.86 -25.76 -38.38
C LEU A 6 21.58 -26.03 -39.71
N ASN A 7 22.54 -26.96 -39.73
CA ASN A 7 23.33 -27.35 -40.92
C ASN A 7 23.96 -26.16 -41.69
N VAL A 8 24.20 -25.04 -41.00
CA VAL A 8 24.87 -23.87 -41.57
C VAL A 8 26.38 -24.07 -41.39
N HIS A 9 27.08 -24.16 -42.51
CA HIS A 9 28.55 -24.16 -42.57
C HIS A 9 29.03 -22.74 -42.92
N LEU A 10 29.93 -22.20 -42.10
CA LEU A 10 30.59 -20.92 -42.38
C LEU A 10 31.83 -21.20 -43.22
N ASP A 11 31.87 -20.67 -44.45
CA ASP A 11 32.90 -20.96 -45.47
C ASP A 11 34.34 -20.55 -45.09
N HIS A 12 34.51 -19.83 -43.97
CA HIS A 12 35.80 -19.29 -43.52
C HIS A 12 36.59 -20.25 -42.63
N ALA A 13 36.04 -21.41 -42.27
CA ALA A 13 36.69 -22.40 -41.39
C ALA A 13 37.71 -23.31 -42.13
N ALA A 14 38.29 -22.84 -43.24
CA ALA A 14 39.25 -23.59 -44.05
C ALA A 14 40.70 -23.14 -43.76
N ALA A 15 41.22 -23.39 -42.56
CA ALA A 15 42.65 -23.51 -42.32
C ALA A 15 42.94 -24.38 -41.09
N VAL A 16 43.44 -25.59 -41.37
CA VAL A 16 43.88 -26.59 -40.40
C VAL A 16 45.22 -26.15 -39.80
N GLY A 17 45.30 -26.00 -38.47
CA GLY A 17 46.60 -25.99 -37.75
C GLY A 17 46.76 -25.00 -36.60
N SER A 18 45.95 -23.95 -36.49
CA SER A 18 46.03 -22.98 -35.38
C SER A 18 44.64 -22.71 -34.83
N LYS A 19 44.46 -22.70 -33.50
CA LYS A 19 43.17 -22.34 -32.87
C LYS A 19 42.69 -20.99 -33.40
N GLN A 20 41.67 -20.98 -34.23
CA GLN A 20 41.06 -19.75 -34.77
C GLN A 20 39.93 -19.30 -33.85
N LEU A 21 39.97 -18.05 -33.41
CA LEU A 21 38.87 -17.42 -32.68
C LEU A 21 37.91 -16.81 -33.69
N LEU A 22 36.65 -17.22 -33.65
CA LEU A 22 35.56 -16.62 -34.42
C LEU A 22 34.77 -15.67 -33.51
N ALA A 23 34.72 -14.39 -33.87
CA ALA A 23 33.84 -13.44 -33.19
C ALA A 23 32.38 -13.71 -33.62
N VAL A 24 31.55 -14.16 -32.68
CA VAL A 24 30.13 -14.47 -32.91
C VAL A 24 29.19 -13.30 -32.61
N GLY A 25 29.72 -12.22 -32.04
CA GLY A 25 28.96 -11.03 -31.73
C GLY A 25 29.87 -9.92 -31.19
N LEU A 26 29.52 -8.69 -31.52
CA LEU A 26 30.12 -7.48 -30.96
C LEU A 26 28.98 -6.69 -30.32
N ALA A 27 29.01 -6.55 -28.99
CA ALA A 27 28.07 -5.71 -28.28
C ALA A 27 28.74 -4.38 -27.91
N SER A 28 28.15 -3.27 -28.33
CA SER A 28 28.61 -1.92 -27.99
C SER A 28 28.07 -1.40 -26.65
N TYR A 29 27.21 -2.19 -26.00
CA TYR A 29 26.55 -1.86 -24.74
C TYR A 29 26.28 -3.14 -23.94
N ILE A 30 26.13 -2.97 -22.63
CA ILE A 30 25.75 -4.03 -21.68
C ILE A 30 24.39 -3.64 -21.10
N TYR A 31 23.47 -4.60 -21.04
CA TYR A 31 22.21 -4.43 -20.31
C TYR A 31 22.47 -4.75 -18.84
N GLU A 32 22.60 -3.70 -18.03
CA GLU A 32 22.72 -3.85 -16.58
C GLU A 32 21.34 -4.09 -15.97
N LEU A 33 21.27 -5.03 -15.03
CA LEU A 33 20.07 -5.31 -14.26
C LEU A 33 20.13 -4.54 -12.95
N THR A 34 19.13 -3.70 -12.72
CA THR A 34 18.97 -2.98 -11.46
C THR A 34 17.76 -3.55 -10.74
N GLU A 35 17.91 -3.84 -9.46
CA GLU A 35 16.78 -4.22 -8.62
C GLU A 35 15.80 -3.05 -8.51
N THR A 36 14.53 -3.31 -8.82
CA THR A 36 13.44 -2.33 -8.74
C THR A 36 12.24 -2.95 -8.03
N GLU A 37 11.52 -2.15 -7.27
CA GLU A 37 10.26 -2.58 -6.68
C GLU A 37 9.24 -2.82 -7.80
N GLY A 38 8.55 -3.96 -7.72
CA GLY A 38 7.50 -4.29 -8.69
C GLY A 38 6.25 -3.45 -8.45
N GLN A 39 5.56 -3.09 -9.53
CA GLN A 39 4.34 -2.28 -9.48
C GLN A 39 3.20 -2.98 -10.22
N ILE A 40 1.97 -2.79 -9.72
CA ILE A 40 0.75 -3.28 -10.38
C ILE A 40 0.12 -2.13 -11.13
N GLU A 41 -0.16 -2.34 -12.41
CA GLU A 41 -0.77 -1.33 -13.27
C GLU A 41 -2.27 -1.25 -13.01
N THR A 42 -2.73 -0.14 -12.42
CA THR A 42 -4.13 0.04 -11.99
C THR A 42 -4.97 0.94 -12.89
N ASP A 43 -4.39 1.59 -13.89
CA ASP A 43 -5.03 2.65 -14.69
C ASP A 43 -6.34 2.24 -15.39
N GLN A 44 -6.48 0.96 -15.74
CA GLN A 44 -7.66 0.41 -16.44
C GLN A 44 -8.52 -0.48 -15.55
N ILE A 45 -8.29 -0.43 -14.23
CA ILE A 45 -9.00 -1.27 -13.26
C ILE A 45 -10.03 -0.40 -12.54
N PRO A 46 -11.33 -0.69 -12.70
CA PRO A 46 -12.36 0.13 -12.08
C PRO A 46 -12.45 -0.10 -10.57
N VAL A 47 -12.97 0.92 -9.89
CA VAL A 47 -13.23 0.88 -8.45
C VAL A 47 -14.63 0.31 -8.21
N TYR A 48 -14.73 -0.68 -7.32
CA TYR A 48 -15.96 -1.35 -6.94
C TYR A 48 -16.45 -0.90 -5.56
N ASP A 49 -17.64 -0.31 -5.52
CA ASP A 49 -18.34 0.16 -4.30
C ASP A 49 -19.73 -0.51 -4.14
N GLY A 50 -19.97 -1.64 -4.83
CA GLY A 50 -21.23 -2.38 -4.78
C GLY A 50 -21.98 -2.43 -6.12
N PRO A 51 -23.26 -2.86 -6.13
CA PRO A 51 -24.04 -3.12 -7.34
C PRO A 51 -24.22 -1.95 -8.30
N GLY A 52 -24.15 -0.71 -7.79
CA GLY A 52 -24.24 0.50 -8.60
C GLY A 52 -22.94 0.89 -9.29
N SER A 53 -21.85 0.15 -9.07
CA SER A 53 -20.56 0.44 -9.71
C SER A 53 -20.64 0.17 -11.21
N ASP A 54 -20.14 1.11 -12.00
CA ASP A 54 -20.04 0.91 -13.44
C ASP A 54 -18.90 -0.06 -13.78
N LEU A 55 -19.25 -1.34 -13.91
CA LEU A 55 -18.33 -2.40 -14.33
C LEU A 55 -18.27 -2.56 -15.86
N LEU A 56 -18.87 -1.64 -16.62
CA LEU A 56 -18.77 -1.63 -18.08
C LEU A 56 -17.35 -1.32 -18.54
N GLU A 57 -16.62 -0.50 -17.78
CA GLU A 57 -15.21 -0.19 -18.02
C GLU A 57 -14.26 -1.33 -17.65
N ALA A 58 -14.72 -2.30 -16.84
CA ALA A 58 -13.92 -3.46 -16.46
C ALA A 58 -13.70 -4.35 -17.70
N THR A 59 -12.47 -4.39 -18.21
CA THR A 59 -12.10 -5.20 -19.38
C THR A 59 -11.07 -6.27 -19.06
N LYS A 60 -10.29 -6.08 -17.99
CA LYS A 60 -9.21 -6.99 -17.60
C LYS A 60 -9.66 -8.07 -16.63
N THR A 61 -9.19 -9.29 -16.86
CA THR A 61 -9.21 -10.36 -15.86
C THR A 61 -8.01 -10.24 -14.92
N LEU A 62 -8.02 -10.99 -13.81
CA LEU A 62 -6.87 -11.04 -12.90
C LEU A 62 -5.58 -11.51 -13.60
N ALA A 63 -5.71 -12.44 -14.56
CA ALA A 63 -4.59 -12.94 -15.33
C ALA A 63 -3.99 -11.85 -16.24
N ASP A 64 -4.85 -11.03 -16.85
CA ASP A 64 -4.39 -9.91 -17.69
C ASP A 64 -3.64 -8.88 -16.86
N VAL A 65 -4.18 -8.48 -15.70
CA VAL A 65 -3.50 -7.55 -14.78
C VAL A 65 -2.14 -8.09 -14.36
N ARG A 66 -2.03 -9.39 -14.06
CA ARG A 66 -0.77 -10.02 -13.67
C ARG A 66 0.25 -10.04 -14.81
N ASN A 67 -0.17 -10.27 -16.04
CA ASN A 67 0.72 -10.33 -17.20
C ASN A 67 1.18 -8.94 -17.67
N ASP A 68 0.34 -7.93 -17.48
CA ASP A 68 0.61 -6.55 -17.89
C ASP A 68 1.42 -5.76 -16.83
N SER A 69 1.53 -6.28 -15.61
CA SER A 69 2.18 -5.58 -14.49
C SER A 69 3.67 -5.93 -14.37
N PRO A 70 4.57 -4.94 -14.21
CA PRO A 70 6.00 -5.16 -13.99
C PRO A 70 6.28 -5.58 -12.54
N ILE A 71 5.86 -6.78 -12.16
CA ILE A 71 6.02 -7.32 -10.80
C ILE A 71 6.35 -8.81 -10.82
N ALA A 72 7.15 -9.24 -9.84
CA ALA A 72 7.43 -10.65 -9.65
C ALA A 72 6.15 -11.45 -9.37
N ALA A 73 6.01 -12.60 -10.03
CA ALA A 73 4.88 -13.52 -9.91
C ALA A 73 4.51 -13.88 -8.47
N GLU A 74 5.52 -14.05 -7.61
CA GLU A 74 5.37 -14.44 -6.21
C GLU A 74 4.84 -13.29 -5.35
N CYS A 75 5.18 -12.05 -5.69
CA CYS A 75 4.78 -10.85 -4.95
C CYS A 75 3.40 -10.34 -5.38
N PHE A 76 2.90 -10.74 -6.56
CA PHE A 76 1.68 -10.19 -7.16
C PHE A 76 0.47 -10.26 -6.22
N MET A 77 0.14 -11.45 -5.70
CA MET A 77 -1.10 -11.63 -4.91
C MET A 77 -1.07 -10.83 -3.61
N GLN A 78 0.09 -10.72 -2.96
CA GLN A 78 0.23 -9.91 -1.75
C GLN A 78 -0.03 -8.43 -2.06
N ASN A 79 0.64 -7.88 -3.08
CA ASN A 79 0.48 -6.49 -3.48
C ASN A 79 -0.95 -6.21 -4.00
N TRP A 80 -1.55 -7.17 -4.70
CA TRP A 80 -2.93 -7.09 -5.16
C TRP A 80 -3.91 -6.96 -4.00
N HIS A 81 -3.79 -7.79 -2.96
CA HIS A 81 -4.62 -7.67 -1.76
C HIS A 81 -4.31 -6.40 -0.96
N GLU A 82 -3.05 -5.95 -0.90
CA GLU A 82 -2.68 -4.68 -0.26
C GLU A 82 -3.34 -3.47 -0.95
N LEU A 83 -3.50 -3.50 -2.27
CA LEU A 83 -4.27 -2.49 -3.02
C LEU A 83 -5.78 -2.60 -2.81
N GLY A 84 -6.28 -3.70 -2.23
CA GLY A 84 -7.71 -4.01 -2.18
C GLY A 84 -8.24 -4.54 -3.51
N GLY A 85 -7.37 -5.07 -4.35
CA GLY A 85 -7.74 -5.71 -5.61
C GLY A 85 -8.48 -7.03 -5.37
N THR A 86 -9.56 -7.23 -6.11
CA THR A 86 -10.43 -8.41 -6.02
C THR A 86 -11.01 -8.77 -7.40
N VAL A 87 -11.86 -9.81 -7.44
CA VAL A 87 -12.55 -10.24 -8.64
C VAL A 87 -14.05 -10.16 -8.42
N VAL A 88 -14.76 -9.50 -9.35
CA VAL A 88 -16.23 -9.42 -9.36
C VAL A 88 -16.70 -9.79 -10.75
N ALA A 89 -17.61 -10.78 -10.84
CA ALA A 89 -18.13 -11.30 -12.11
C ALA A 89 -17.03 -11.69 -13.13
N GLY A 90 -15.93 -12.27 -12.64
CA GLY A 90 -14.79 -12.70 -13.47
C GLY A 90 -13.85 -11.58 -13.93
N LYS A 91 -14.10 -10.34 -13.51
CA LYS A 91 -13.31 -9.16 -13.88
C LYS A 91 -12.49 -8.65 -12.69
N ALA A 92 -11.29 -8.16 -12.95
CA ALA A 92 -10.44 -7.54 -11.93
C ALA A 92 -10.96 -6.15 -11.59
N VAL A 93 -11.09 -5.86 -10.29
CA VAL A 93 -11.57 -4.57 -9.76
C VAL A 93 -10.79 -4.21 -8.50
N ILE A 94 -10.75 -2.92 -8.14
CA ILE A 94 -10.21 -2.46 -6.86
C ILE A 94 -11.37 -2.11 -5.94
N MET A 95 -11.43 -2.66 -4.73
CA MET A 95 -12.48 -2.32 -3.77
C MET A 95 -12.36 -0.87 -3.31
N ALA A 96 -13.48 -0.15 -3.27
CA ALA A 96 -13.56 1.16 -2.68
C ALA A 96 -13.27 1.09 -1.15
N PRO A 97 -12.70 2.14 -0.54
CA PRO A 97 -12.42 2.14 0.90
C PRO A 97 -13.65 1.91 1.78
N SER A 98 -14.82 2.40 1.37
CA SER A 98 -16.14 2.13 1.97
C SER A 98 -16.43 0.63 2.01
N MET A 99 -16.39 -0.03 0.85
CA MET A 99 -16.62 -1.47 0.72
C MET A 99 -15.62 -2.30 1.55
N ILE A 100 -14.34 -1.93 1.56
CA ILE A 100 -13.34 -2.59 2.41
C ILE A 100 -13.70 -2.47 3.89
N THR A 101 -14.13 -1.28 4.31
CA THR A 101 -14.52 -0.99 5.70
C THR A 101 -15.76 -1.79 6.10
N ASP A 102 -16.76 -1.87 5.23
CA ASP A 102 -18.00 -2.62 5.50
C ASP A 102 -17.72 -4.12 5.62
N VAL A 103 -16.94 -4.69 4.68
CA VAL A 103 -16.54 -6.09 4.74
C VAL A 103 -15.71 -6.39 6.00
N LEU A 104 -14.73 -5.54 6.32
CA LEU A 104 -13.91 -5.70 7.51
C LEU A 104 -14.74 -5.61 8.79
N HIS A 105 -15.69 -4.67 8.84
CA HIS A 105 -16.61 -4.53 9.96
C HIS A 105 -17.44 -5.81 10.14
N THR A 106 -17.96 -6.40 9.05
CA THR A 106 -18.71 -7.66 9.12
C THR A 106 -17.85 -8.83 9.58
N ILE A 107 -16.63 -8.98 9.07
CA ILE A 107 -15.70 -10.02 9.54
C ILE A 107 -15.48 -9.90 11.05
N ILE A 108 -15.19 -8.70 11.56
CA ILE A 108 -14.98 -8.46 12.98
C ILE A 108 -16.24 -8.78 13.79
N SER A 109 -17.41 -8.33 13.34
CA SER A 109 -18.69 -8.58 14.03
C SER A 109 -18.99 -10.07 14.14
N LEU A 110 -18.76 -10.84 13.07
CA LEU A 110 -18.93 -12.30 13.09
C LEU A 110 -17.94 -12.96 14.04
N MET A 111 -16.67 -12.55 14.01
CA MET A 111 -15.67 -13.07 14.96
C MET A 111 -16.04 -12.78 16.41
N ILE A 112 -16.60 -11.60 16.72
CA ILE A 112 -17.04 -11.25 18.07
C ILE A 112 -18.28 -12.06 18.48
N ALA A 113 -19.24 -12.23 17.57
CA ALA A 113 -20.48 -12.95 17.86
C ALA A 113 -20.22 -14.42 18.22
N ASP A 114 -19.26 -15.06 17.55
CA ASP A 114 -18.91 -16.46 17.73
C ASP A 114 -17.70 -16.67 18.69
N ASP A 115 -17.22 -15.60 19.34
CA ASP A 115 -16.03 -15.59 20.22
C ASP A 115 -14.78 -16.24 19.57
N MET A 116 -14.57 -15.94 18.28
CA MET A 116 -13.49 -16.49 17.48
C MET A 116 -12.22 -15.65 17.56
N SER A 117 -11.07 -16.31 17.80
CA SER A 117 -9.74 -15.68 17.71
C SER A 117 -9.11 -15.80 16.32
N SER A 118 -9.53 -16.78 15.53
CA SER A 118 -9.11 -17.02 14.15
C SER A 118 -10.27 -17.61 13.35
N PHE A 119 -10.25 -17.47 12.03
CA PHE A 119 -11.29 -18.00 11.16
C PHE A 119 -10.72 -18.66 9.91
N GLU A 120 -11.49 -19.57 9.32
CA GLU A 120 -11.25 -20.12 8.00
C GLU A 120 -12.00 -19.29 6.95
N LEU A 121 -11.40 -19.13 5.77
CA LEU A 121 -11.92 -18.25 4.73
C LEU A 121 -13.31 -18.67 4.24
N ASP A 122 -13.52 -19.96 4.00
CA ASP A 122 -14.79 -20.45 3.43
C ASP A 122 -15.95 -20.32 4.43
N GLY A 123 -15.69 -20.60 5.71
CA GLY A 123 -16.69 -20.40 6.78
C GLY A 123 -17.04 -18.93 6.98
N MET A 124 -16.04 -18.05 7.00
CA MET A 124 -16.26 -16.60 7.10
C MET A 124 -17.00 -16.05 5.89
N ALA A 125 -16.70 -16.53 4.68
CA ALA A 125 -17.40 -16.14 3.47
C ALA A 125 -18.88 -16.55 3.49
N ALA A 126 -19.19 -17.76 3.97
CA ALA A 126 -20.57 -18.21 4.12
C ALA A 126 -21.35 -17.33 5.12
N GLY A 127 -20.79 -17.10 6.31
CA GLY A 127 -21.43 -16.25 7.33
C GLY A 127 -21.61 -14.79 6.88
N ALA A 128 -20.62 -14.24 6.15
CA ALA A 128 -20.72 -12.89 5.61
C ALA A 128 -21.78 -12.76 4.50
N ALA A 129 -21.92 -13.78 3.66
CA ALA A 129 -22.92 -13.82 2.59
C ALA A 129 -24.37 -13.89 3.14
N GLU A 130 -24.57 -14.53 4.30
CA GLU A 130 -25.87 -14.52 5.00
C GLU A 130 -26.27 -13.13 5.49
N GLN A 131 -25.29 -12.31 5.90
CA GLN A 131 -25.52 -10.93 6.34
C GLN A 131 -25.71 -9.98 5.14
N ASN A 132 -24.92 -10.17 4.09
CA ASN A 132 -25.00 -9.37 2.87
C ASN A 132 -24.59 -10.23 1.66
N PRO A 133 -25.51 -10.56 0.74
CA PRO A 133 -25.22 -11.36 -0.45
C PRO A 133 -24.14 -10.79 -1.38
N LEU A 134 -23.80 -9.51 -1.23
CA LEU A 134 -22.72 -8.85 -1.98
C LEU A 134 -21.33 -9.25 -1.51
N PHE A 135 -21.19 -9.77 -0.29
CA PHE A 135 -19.92 -10.15 0.29
C PHE A 135 -19.50 -11.53 -0.20
N THR A 136 -19.07 -11.57 -1.46
CA THR A 136 -18.56 -12.78 -2.08
C THR A 136 -17.28 -13.24 -1.41
N ARG A 137 -16.96 -14.52 -1.60
CA ARG A 137 -15.73 -15.14 -1.13
C ARG A 137 -14.47 -14.36 -1.54
N ASP A 138 -14.44 -13.80 -2.75
CA ASP A 138 -13.29 -13.04 -3.26
C ASP A 138 -13.08 -11.71 -2.52
N LEU A 139 -14.18 -11.03 -2.15
CA LEU A 139 -14.14 -9.82 -1.31
C LEU A 139 -13.62 -10.17 0.09
N ILE A 140 -14.17 -11.22 0.71
CA ILE A 140 -13.72 -11.67 2.04
C ILE A 140 -12.24 -12.07 2.00
N SER A 141 -11.81 -12.79 0.96
CA SER A 141 -10.42 -13.20 0.77
C SER A 141 -9.49 -11.98 0.72
N THR A 142 -9.86 -10.97 -0.06
CA THR A 142 -9.08 -9.74 -0.23
C THR A 142 -8.89 -9.02 1.11
N VAL A 143 -9.99 -8.83 1.85
CA VAL A 143 -9.95 -8.14 3.16
C VAL A 143 -9.23 -8.99 4.21
N ALA A 144 -9.45 -10.31 4.23
CA ALA A 144 -8.76 -11.22 5.14
C ALA A 144 -7.24 -11.17 4.94
N HIS A 145 -6.76 -11.26 3.70
CA HIS A 145 -5.32 -11.15 3.40
C HIS A 145 -4.73 -9.77 3.71
N LYS A 146 -5.52 -8.70 3.54
CA LYS A 146 -5.06 -7.33 3.83
C LYS A 146 -4.88 -7.06 5.32
N PHE A 147 -5.81 -7.54 6.16
CA PHE A 147 -5.89 -7.19 7.59
C PHE A 147 -5.57 -8.32 8.56
N SER A 148 -5.21 -9.51 8.07
CA SER A 148 -4.92 -10.66 8.92
C SER A 148 -3.55 -11.24 8.63
N ASN A 149 -3.00 -11.92 9.63
CA ASN A 149 -1.89 -12.85 9.43
C ASN A 149 -2.49 -14.21 9.08
N SER A 150 -1.97 -14.85 8.03
CA SER A 150 -2.38 -16.19 7.61
C SER A 150 -1.40 -17.23 8.13
N ALA A 151 -1.90 -18.23 8.84
CA ALA A 151 -1.12 -19.37 9.32
C ALA A 151 -1.95 -20.65 9.22
N ASN A 152 -1.39 -21.69 8.59
CA ASN A 152 -2.02 -23.02 8.47
C ASN A 152 -3.45 -22.99 7.90
N GLY A 153 -3.74 -22.10 6.95
CA GLY A 153 -5.08 -21.98 6.36
C GLY A 153 -6.10 -21.19 7.19
N THR A 154 -5.70 -20.69 8.36
CA THR A 154 -6.51 -19.82 9.23
C THR A 154 -6.02 -18.39 9.18
N PHE A 155 -6.92 -17.44 9.44
CA PHE A 155 -6.65 -16.01 9.46
C PHE A 155 -6.89 -15.45 10.86
N THR A 156 -5.92 -14.67 11.34
CA THR A 156 -6.02 -13.93 12.61
C THR A 156 -5.85 -12.44 12.34
N LEU A 157 -6.85 -11.65 12.70
CA LEU A 157 -6.83 -10.20 12.48
C LEU A 157 -5.64 -9.53 13.18
N ASP A 158 -4.92 -8.71 12.43
CA ASP A 158 -3.90 -7.82 12.94
C ASP A 158 -4.57 -6.56 13.50
N LYS A 159 -4.65 -6.51 14.83
CA LYS A 159 -5.32 -5.41 15.55
C LYS A 159 -4.74 -4.04 15.22
N GLU A 160 -3.43 -3.96 14.95
CA GLU A 160 -2.78 -2.69 14.63
C GLU A 160 -3.15 -2.23 13.21
N ARG A 161 -3.14 -3.14 12.23
CA ARG A 161 -3.59 -2.83 10.86
C ARG A 161 -5.04 -2.42 10.81
N VAL A 162 -5.91 -3.15 11.53
CA VAL A 162 -7.33 -2.83 11.64
C VAL A 162 -7.51 -1.46 12.29
N ALA A 163 -6.89 -1.21 13.44
CA ALA A 163 -6.98 0.09 14.11
C ALA A 163 -6.53 1.21 13.17
N LYS A 164 -5.35 1.06 12.55
CA LYS A 164 -4.79 2.04 11.60
C LYS A 164 -5.73 2.35 10.45
N TRP A 165 -6.37 1.33 9.85
CA TRP A 165 -7.32 1.50 8.76
C TRP A 165 -8.53 2.33 9.17
N PHE A 166 -9.23 1.93 10.24
CA PHE A 166 -10.38 2.67 10.74
C PHE A 166 -10.01 4.10 11.16
N GLY A 167 -8.81 4.30 11.71
CA GLY A 167 -8.33 5.62 12.10
C GLY A 167 -8.03 6.50 10.90
N TYR A 168 -7.43 5.92 9.86
CA TYR A 168 -7.19 6.61 8.60
C TYR A 168 -8.51 7.01 7.93
N GLU A 169 -9.48 6.10 7.80
CA GLU A 169 -10.77 6.42 7.19
C GLU A 169 -11.56 7.43 8.02
N THR A 170 -11.56 7.29 9.36
CA THR A 170 -12.16 8.27 10.26
C THR A 170 -11.57 9.66 10.02
N LEU A 171 -10.24 9.77 10.02
CA LEU A 171 -9.52 11.02 9.81
C LEU A 171 -9.78 11.62 8.41
N ARG A 172 -9.74 10.79 7.37
CA ARG A 172 -9.96 11.18 5.97
C ARG A 172 -11.36 11.74 5.74
N ASN A 173 -12.36 11.21 6.45
CA ASN A 173 -13.76 11.64 6.33
C ASN A 173 -14.06 12.93 7.12
N GLN A 174 -13.15 13.40 7.97
CA GLN A 174 -13.33 14.67 8.70
C GLN A 174 -13.11 15.87 7.77
N LYS A 175 -14.14 16.71 7.68
CA LYS A 175 -14.08 17.98 6.92
C LYS A 175 -13.43 19.12 7.72
N ILE A 176 -13.43 19.02 9.04
CA ILE A 176 -12.94 20.06 9.96
C ILE A 176 -11.77 19.54 10.80
N ALA A 177 -10.98 20.46 11.34
CA ALA A 177 -9.91 20.09 12.26
C ALA A 177 -10.48 19.72 13.64
N LEU A 178 -10.16 18.53 14.12
CA LEU A 178 -10.61 18.00 15.40
C LEU A 178 -9.52 18.13 16.46
N SER A 179 -9.89 18.21 17.73
CA SER A 179 -8.94 17.95 18.80
C SER A 179 -8.58 16.47 18.84
N GLU A 180 -7.46 16.16 19.49
CA GLU A 180 -7.01 14.79 19.68
C GLU A 180 -8.06 13.91 20.38
N LYS A 181 -8.75 14.45 21.40
CA LYS A 181 -9.80 13.73 22.11
C LYS A 181 -11.03 13.46 21.24
N GLU A 182 -11.44 14.45 20.45
CA GLU A 182 -12.57 14.32 19.51
C GLU A 182 -12.25 13.25 18.46
N LEU A 183 -11.07 13.29 17.86
CA LEU A 183 -10.65 12.29 16.87
C LEU A 183 -10.60 10.87 17.46
N LEU A 184 -10.04 10.70 18.66
CA LEU A 184 -9.98 9.38 19.32
C LEU A 184 -11.37 8.84 19.65
N LEU A 185 -12.32 9.71 20.01
CA LEU A 185 -13.70 9.31 20.27
C LEU A 185 -14.40 8.85 18.98
N GLU A 186 -14.30 9.63 17.90
CA GLU A 186 -14.86 9.27 16.58
C GLU A 186 -14.21 7.98 16.05
N TRP A 187 -12.90 7.84 16.19
CA TRP A 187 -12.18 6.64 15.77
C TRP A 187 -12.64 5.43 16.58
N LYS A 188 -12.81 5.55 17.90
CA LYS A 188 -13.36 4.45 18.71
C LYS A 188 -14.80 4.11 18.32
N ALA A 189 -15.61 5.11 17.97
CA ALA A 189 -16.99 4.92 17.53
C ALA A 189 -17.10 4.27 16.14
N SER A 190 -16.09 4.45 15.28
CA SER A 190 -16.04 3.83 13.95
C SER A 190 -15.77 2.32 13.98
N LEU A 191 -15.22 1.80 15.09
CA LEU A 191 -14.93 0.38 15.23
C LEU A 191 -16.19 -0.41 15.57
N PRO A 192 -16.27 -1.69 15.16
CA PRO A 192 -17.34 -2.59 15.58
C PRO A 192 -17.49 -2.64 17.10
N PRO A 193 -18.72 -2.73 17.63
CA PRO A 193 -18.97 -2.86 19.06
C PRO A 193 -18.13 -3.99 19.69
N PHE A 194 -17.62 -3.75 20.90
CA PHE A 194 -16.77 -4.69 21.65
C PHE A 194 -15.39 -5.01 21.03
N TYR A 195 -15.06 -4.43 19.87
CA TYR A 195 -13.72 -4.58 19.30
C TYR A 195 -12.68 -3.79 20.12
N ASN A 196 -11.69 -4.51 20.64
CA ASN A 196 -10.66 -3.98 21.51
C ASN A 196 -9.31 -3.90 20.79
N ALA A 197 -8.99 -2.69 20.31
CA ALA A 197 -7.69 -2.34 19.77
C ALA A 197 -7.11 -1.11 20.47
N SER A 198 -5.79 -1.04 20.56
CA SER A 198 -5.08 0.11 21.11
C SER A 198 -5.08 1.24 20.09
N LEU A 199 -5.69 2.37 20.43
CA LEU A 199 -5.74 3.54 19.56
C LEU A 199 -4.60 4.49 19.94
N ASP A 200 -3.66 4.69 19.02
CA ASP A 200 -2.56 5.64 19.16
C ASP A 200 -2.47 6.49 17.88
N LEU A 201 -2.40 7.81 18.03
CA LEU A 201 -2.18 8.73 16.91
C LEU A 201 -0.90 8.43 16.13
N LYS A 202 0.09 7.77 16.75
CA LYS A 202 1.30 7.33 16.06
C LYS A 202 1.01 6.41 14.86
N LEU A 203 -0.10 5.68 14.89
CA LEU A 203 -0.53 4.82 13.77
C LEU A 203 -0.91 5.64 12.54
N LEU A 204 -1.29 6.91 12.72
CA LEU A 204 -1.76 7.81 11.67
C LEU A 204 -0.66 8.77 11.16
N LEU A 205 0.58 8.63 11.65
CA LEU A 205 1.71 9.45 11.20
C LEU A 205 1.86 9.42 9.67
N GLY A 206 2.09 10.59 9.08
CA GLY A 206 2.12 10.78 7.62
C GLY A 206 0.75 11.00 6.96
N ASN A 207 -0.34 10.99 7.72
CA ASN A 207 -1.69 11.23 7.20
C ASN A 207 -2.38 12.45 7.81
N TYR A 208 -1.75 13.12 8.77
CA TYR A 208 -2.31 14.30 9.41
C TYR A 208 -1.28 15.41 9.65
N CYS A 209 -1.78 16.60 9.94
CA CYS A 209 -1.00 17.75 10.36
C CYS A 209 -1.72 18.49 11.50
N ARG A 210 -1.01 19.41 12.16
CA ARG A 210 -1.55 20.25 13.24
C ARG A 210 -1.50 21.75 12.88
N PRO A 211 -2.40 22.26 12.02
CA PRO A 211 -2.37 23.66 11.57
C PRO A 211 -2.52 24.65 12.72
N ASN A 212 -3.33 24.29 13.72
CA ASN A 212 -3.52 25.08 14.94
C ASN A 212 -3.12 24.22 16.14
N THR A 213 -2.66 24.86 17.21
CA THR A 213 -2.30 24.18 18.46
C THR A 213 -3.43 23.28 18.94
N GLY A 214 -3.15 21.98 19.08
CA GLY A 214 -4.10 21.00 19.58
C GLY A 214 -5.21 20.56 18.61
N LYS A 215 -5.19 21.02 17.35
CA LYS A 215 -6.14 20.61 16.31
C LYS A 215 -5.43 19.79 15.23
N ILE A 216 -6.00 18.64 14.90
CA ILE A 216 -5.54 17.65 13.92
C ILE A 216 -6.42 17.77 12.69
N ARG A 217 -5.80 17.74 11.51
CA ARG A 217 -6.48 17.73 10.22
C ARG A 217 -5.80 16.72 9.30
N TYR A 218 -6.60 16.01 8.50
CA TYR A 218 -6.09 15.14 7.45
C TYR A 218 -5.19 15.92 6.48
N LEU A 219 -4.05 15.33 6.13
CA LEU A 219 -3.15 15.83 5.11
C LEU A 219 -2.71 14.66 4.25
N ARG A 220 -3.07 14.73 2.97
CA ARG A 220 -2.67 13.74 1.98
C ARG A 220 -1.22 14.00 1.55
N ALA A 221 -0.33 13.02 1.69
CA ALA A 221 1.08 13.18 1.33
C ALA A 221 1.27 13.36 -0.19
N GLU A 222 0.37 12.80 -0.99
CA GLU A 222 0.34 12.86 -2.45
C GLU A 222 -0.13 14.22 -2.97
N SER A 223 -0.80 15.04 -2.15
CA SER A 223 -1.18 16.41 -2.55
C SER A 223 -0.02 17.41 -2.42
N LEU A 224 1.12 16.97 -1.89
CA LEU A 224 2.33 17.77 -1.78
C LEU A 224 3.26 17.51 -2.98
N SER A 225 4.13 18.46 -3.29
CA SER A 225 5.08 18.40 -4.40
C SER A 225 5.96 17.14 -4.39
N SER A 226 6.28 16.58 -5.55
CA SER A 226 7.27 15.49 -5.68
C SER A 226 8.72 15.98 -5.59
N ASP A 227 8.97 17.29 -5.48
CA ASP A 227 10.29 17.84 -5.16
C ASP A 227 10.41 18.09 -3.66
N LEU A 228 11.48 17.58 -3.04
CA LEU A 228 11.67 17.67 -1.59
C LEU A 228 11.71 19.11 -1.08
N HIS A 229 12.41 20.01 -1.78
CA HIS A 229 12.55 21.40 -1.33
C HIS A 229 11.20 22.13 -1.38
N THR A 230 10.46 21.95 -2.47
CA THR A 230 9.13 22.53 -2.66
C THR A 230 8.13 21.95 -1.67
N ARG A 231 8.14 20.62 -1.47
CA ARG A 231 7.32 19.92 -0.48
C ARG A 231 7.52 20.47 0.94
N ILE A 232 8.76 20.64 1.38
CA ILE A 232 9.06 21.18 2.72
C ILE A 232 8.52 22.61 2.87
N LYS A 233 8.62 23.43 1.81
CA LYS A 233 8.03 24.78 1.82
C LYS A 233 6.51 24.74 1.95
N GLU A 234 5.83 23.89 1.17
CA GLU A 234 4.38 23.70 1.25
C GLU A 234 3.96 23.22 2.65
N MET A 235 4.68 22.27 3.24
CA MET A 235 4.44 21.81 4.61
C MET A 235 4.53 22.96 5.62
N PHE A 236 5.50 23.88 5.47
CA PHE A 236 5.63 25.04 6.36
C PHE A 236 4.59 26.13 6.13
N GLN A 237 3.99 26.20 4.94
CA GLN A 237 2.82 27.05 4.69
C GLN A 237 1.59 26.53 5.44
N ILE A 238 1.48 25.20 5.62
CA ILE A 238 0.38 24.56 6.34
C ILE A 238 0.58 24.66 7.85
N VAL A 239 1.77 24.30 8.35
CA VAL A 239 2.12 24.34 9.78
C VAL A 239 3.47 24.99 9.95
N LYS A 240 3.55 26.05 10.75
CA LYS A 240 4.80 26.81 10.96
C LYS A 240 5.85 26.03 11.74
N GLU A 241 5.43 25.20 12.67
CA GLU A 241 6.29 24.40 13.55
C GLU A 241 5.77 22.97 13.62
N TRP A 242 6.57 22.02 13.16
CA TRP A 242 6.18 20.60 13.13
C TRP A 242 6.86 19.82 14.26
N ASP A 243 6.13 18.91 14.91
CA ASP A 243 6.77 17.85 15.66
C ASP A 243 7.61 16.99 14.70
N TYR A 244 8.83 16.62 15.11
CA TYR A 244 9.75 15.88 14.24
C TYR A 244 9.18 14.53 13.79
N ASP A 245 8.50 13.81 14.68
CA ASP A 245 7.94 12.49 14.39
C ASP A 245 6.74 12.61 13.44
N GLU A 246 6.02 13.74 13.48
CA GLU A 246 4.93 14.08 12.54
C GLU A 246 5.45 14.57 11.19
N PHE A 247 6.58 15.27 11.16
CA PHE A 247 7.20 15.79 9.95
C PHE A 247 7.85 14.69 9.09
N LEU A 248 8.60 13.80 9.73
CA LEU A 248 9.47 12.82 9.06
C LEU A 248 8.73 11.94 8.04
N PRO A 249 7.54 11.38 8.31
CA PRO A 249 6.83 10.53 7.36
C PRO A 249 6.58 11.18 5.99
N PHE A 250 6.31 12.49 5.94
CA PHE A 250 6.02 13.20 4.68
C PHE A 250 7.24 13.40 3.78
N VAL A 251 8.45 13.32 4.34
CA VAL A 251 9.71 13.56 3.62
C VAL A 251 10.59 12.31 3.51
N ARG A 252 10.25 11.23 4.22
CA ARG A 252 11.08 10.04 4.33
C ARG A 252 11.41 9.41 2.98
N GLY A 253 10.45 9.39 2.05
CA GLY A 253 10.64 8.84 0.70
C GLY A 253 11.73 9.53 -0.12
N PHE A 254 12.11 10.76 0.24
CA PHE A 254 13.17 11.52 -0.44
C PHE A 254 14.55 11.33 0.21
N VAL A 255 14.62 10.63 1.34
CA VAL A 255 15.88 10.39 2.04
C VAL A 255 16.53 9.15 1.45
N PRO A 256 17.71 9.26 0.80
CA PRO A 256 18.42 8.10 0.31
C PRO A 256 18.75 7.14 1.46
N SER A 257 18.68 5.83 1.21
CA SER A 257 19.00 4.79 2.21
C SER A 257 20.40 4.96 2.83
N SER A 258 21.34 5.55 2.09
CA SER A 258 22.70 5.85 2.54
C SER A 258 22.81 7.01 3.55
N LYS A 259 21.74 7.79 3.79
CA LYS A 259 21.78 9.01 4.60
C LYS A 259 20.81 8.98 5.76
N LYS A 260 21.22 9.58 6.88
CA LYS A 260 20.32 9.84 8.02
C LYS A 260 19.31 10.93 7.64
N PRO A 261 18.01 10.78 7.97
CA PRO A 261 16.99 11.78 7.66
C PRO A 261 17.35 13.19 8.15
N ASP A 262 17.89 13.30 9.36
CA ASP A 262 18.33 14.57 9.94
C ASP A 262 19.32 15.34 9.05
N ALA A 263 20.27 14.65 8.41
CA ALA A 263 21.27 15.29 7.57
C ALA A 263 20.65 15.88 6.30
N VAL A 264 19.56 15.30 5.81
CA VAL A 264 18.82 15.81 4.64
C VAL A 264 17.90 16.95 5.07
N ILE A 265 17.11 16.77 6.14
CA ILE A 265 16.17 17.76 6.65
C ILE A 265 16.89 19.06 7.04
N LEU A 266 18.04 18.98 7.70
CA LEU A 266 18.81 20.15 8.11
C LEU A 266 19.29 21.04 6.95
N LYS A 267 19.31 20.54 5.70
CA LYS A 267 19.61 21.36 4.52
C LYS A 267 18.52 22.37 4.19
N TYR A 268 17.28 22.06 4.53
CA TYR A 268 16.09 22.81 4.13
C TYR A 268 15.34 23.43 5.33
N ALA A 269 15.52 22.86 6.51
CA ALA A 269 14.83 23.25 7.74
C ALA A 269 15.81 23.40 8.92
N ARG A 270 15.34 23.98 10.03
CA ARG A 270 16.03 24.01 11.32
C ARG A 270 15.36 23.02 12.27
N LYS A 271 16.16 22.22 12.98
CA LYS A 271 15.69 21.32 14.05
C LYS A 271 16.02 21.96 15.39
N LYS A 272 15.00 22.22 16.22
CA LYS A 272 15.13 22.81 17.55
C LYS A 272 14.64 21.82 18.60
N ARG A 273 15.29 21.78 19.76
CA ARG A 273 14.78 21.05 20.92
C ARG A 273 13.85 21.95 21.73
N VAL A 274 12.63 21.48 21.98
CA VAL A 274 11.64 22.17 22.82
C VAL A 274 11.24 21.20 23.94
N GLY A 275 11.82 21.40 25.12
CA GLY A 275 11.70 20.47 26.25
C GLY A 275 12.26 19.08 25.92
N LYS A 276 11.39 18.06 25.94
CA LYS A 276 11.74 16.66 25.63
C LYS A 276 11.58 16.29 24.15
N LYS A 277 10.98 17.15 23.34
CA LYS A 277 10.67 16.87 21.93
C LYS A 277 11.53 17.69 20.98
N PHE A 278 11.62 17.24 19.73
CA PHE A 278 12.24 17.98 18.64
C PHE A 278 11.16 18.57 17.74
N VAL A 279 11.36 19.82 17.36
CA VAL A 279 10.48 20.58 16.46
C VAL A 279 11.28 20.98 15.23
N VAL A 280 10.63 20.94 14.07
CA VAL A 280 11.18 21.32 12.78
C VAL A 280 10.52 22.62 12.33
N CYS A 281 11.35 23.62 12.02
CA CYS A 281 10.94 24.98 11.65
C CYS A 281 11.58 25.39 10.32
N PRO A 282 11.01 26.40 9.62
CA PRO A 282 11.66 27.03 8.48
C PRO A 282 13.08 27.49 8.81
N ARG A 283 13.93 27.49 7.78
CA ARG A 283 15.25 28.13 7.84
C ARG A 283 15.15 29.64 7.95
#